data_AF-A0A9C7QCC7-F1
#
_entry.id   AF-A0A9C7QCC7-F1
#
_cell.length_a   1.000
_cell.length_b   1.000
_cell.length_c   1.000
_cell.angle_alpha   90.00
_cell.angle_beta   90.00
_cell.angle_gamma   90.00
#
_symmetry.space_group_name_H-M   'P 1'
#
loop_
_entity.id
_entity.type
_entity.pdbx_description
1 polymer ?
#
loop_
_entity_poly.entity_id
_entity_poly.type
_entity_poly.pdbx_seq_one_letter_code
_entity_poly.pdbx_strand_id
1 'polypeptide(L)'
;MRAAIFTEGSSTTGESTESYSEFFEGSFLSVNTLADDLSDYCDTEVHVLSEIYGYVEGGDVVEPEPTVDQTKSTERFEDSLLSQVGELDVVVLLFTTDVFKQILTPNWETIVEQAKPDSIWCIGTSRNALNSVDLESLESQHPVLIYQRRGVARVGTETREELIDHVRARLDD
;
A
#
# COMPACT_ATOMS: atom_id res chain seq x y z
N MET A 1 6.01 10.93 -11.92
CA MET A 1 6.44 9.84 -11.02
C MET A 1 5.32 8.81 -10.94
N ARG A 2 5.63 7.55 -10.62
CA ARG A 2 4.63 6.51 -10.35
C ARG A 2 4.59 6.18 -8.86
N ALA A 3 3.38 6.06 -8.32
CA ALA A 3 3.16 5.67 -6.94
C ALA A 3 2.18 4.50 -6.90
N ALA A 4 2.42 3.56 -5.98
CA ALA A 4 1.43 2.52 -5.69
C ALA A 4 1.24 2.36 -4.19
N ILE A 5 -0.03 2.23 -3.81
CA ILE A 5 -0.45 1.94 -2.44
C ILE A 5 -0.97 0.51 -2.38
N PHE A 6 -0.25 -0.36 -1.68
CA PHE A 6 -0.63 -1.73 -1.41
C PHE A 6 -1.23 -1.83 -0.01
N THR A 7 -2.48 -2.26 0.09
CA THR A 7 -3.20 -2.31 1.38
C THR A 7 -4.25 -3.43 1.43
N GLU A 8 -4.91 -3.54 2.58
CA GLU A 8 -6.06 -4.42 2.76
C GLU A 8 -7.38 -3.65 2.61
N GLY A 9 -8.41 -4.37 2.18
CA GLY A 9 -9.78 -3.87 2.16
C GLY A 9 -10.30 -3.52 3.56
N SER A 10 -11.38 -2.75 3.60
CA SER A 10 -12.14 -2.48 4.82
C SER A 10 -13.31 -3.45 4.95
N SER A 11 -13.63 -3.85 6.18
CA SER A 11 -14.86 -4.59 6.48
C SER A 11 -16.10 -3.69 6.48
N THR A 12 -15.92 -2.37 6.54
CA THR A 12 -17.00 -1.39 6.41
C THR A 12 -17.03 -0.92 4.96
N THR A 13 -18.18 -1.08 4.31
CA THR A 13 -18.37 -0.74 2.90
C THR A 13 -19.60 0.13 2.72
N GLY A 14 -19.55 1.04 1.75
CA GLY A 14 -20.64 1.94 1.39
C GLY A 14 -21.57 1.36 0.32
N GLU A 15 -22.42 2.22 -0.24
CA GLU A 15 -23.34 1.86 -1.34
C GLU A 15 -22.77 2.16 -2.74
N SER A 16 -21.62 2.84 -2.84
CA SER A 16 -21.00 3.14 -4.15
C SER A 16 -20.62 1.85 -4.86
N THR A 17 -20.96 1.74 -6.13
CA THR A 17 -20.54 0.63 -6.99
C THR A 17 -19.60 1.06 -8.10
N GLU A 18 -19.22 2.35 -8.13
CA GLU A 18 -18.42 2.93 -9.21
C GLU A 18 -16.95 2.54 -9.10
N SER A 19 -16.40 2.48 -7.89
CA SER A 19 -15.01 2.13 -7.65
C SER A 19 -14.80 1.47 -6.28
N TYR A 20 -13.85 0.55 -6.16
CA TYR A 20 -13.50 -0.04 -4.86
C TYR A 20 -12.94 0.98 -3.87
N SER A 21 -12.22 2.00 -4.33
CA SER A 21 -11.72 3.07 -3.47
C SER A 21 -12.86 3.82 -2.76
N GLU A 22 -13.94 4.15 -3.46
CA GLU A 22 -15.11 4.81 -2.86
C GLU A 22 -16.01 3.84 -2.08
N PHE A 23 -15.97 2.56 -2.44
CA PHE A 23 -16.76 1.52 -1.78
C PHE A 23 -16.23 1.17 -0.39
N PHE A 24 -14.91 1.13 -0.20
CA PHE A 24 -14.33 0.85 1.13
C PHE A 24 -14.38 2.09 2.04
N GLU A 25 -15.00 1.95 3.21
CA GLU A 25 -15.20 3.03 4.17
C GLU A 25 -14.34 2.85 5.45
N GLY A 26 -14.55 3.73 6.43
CA GLY A 26 -13.95 3.64 7.76
C GLY A 26 -12.44 3.86 7.70
N SER A 27 -11.65 2.83 8.06
CA SER A 27 -10.18 2.95 8.06
C SER A 27 -9.58 3.19 6.67
N PHE A 28 -10.32 2.88 5.61
CA PHE A 28 -9.88 3.07 4.24
C PHE A 28 -9.90 4.54 3.81
N LEU A 29 -10.66 5.41 4.50
CA LEU A 29 -10.68 6.84 4.20
C LEU A 29 -9.29 7.47 4.27
N SER A 30 -8.44 7.03 5.21
CA SER A 30 -7.05 7.51 5.28
C SER A 30 -6.19 7.07 4.09
N VAL A 31 -6.55 5.97 3.42
CA VAL A 31 -5.90 5.50 2.19
C VAL A 31 -6.35 6.37 1.02
N ASN A 32 -7.65 6.62 0.88
CA ASN A 32 -8.18 7.50 -0.18
C ASN A 32 -7.58 8.89 -0.10
N THR A 33 -7.56 9.50 1.09
CA THR A 33 -6.94 10.83 1.21
C THR A 33 -5.45 10.83 0.86
N LEU A 34 -4.71 9.76 1.19
CA LEU A 34 -3.32 9.64 0.77
C LEU A 34 -3.19 9.47 -0.76
N ALA A 35 -4.06 8.66 -1.37
CA ALA A 35 -4.08 8.48 -2.82
C ALA A 35 -4.38 9.79 -3.54
N ASP A 36 -5.37 10.54 -3.07
CA ASP A 36 -5.72 11.87 -3.59
C ASP A 36 -4.53 12.83 -3.46
N ASP A 37 -3.92 12.92 -2.27
CA ASP A 37 -2.78 13.81 -2.02
C ASP A 37 -1.56 13.43 -2.89
N LEU A 38 -1.31 12.14 -3.14
CA LEU A 38 -0.24 11.66 -4.02
C LEU A 38 -0.56 11.91 -5.50
N SER A 39 -1.85 11.88 -5.90
CA SER A 39 -2.28 12.03 -7.29
C SER A 39 -1.94 13.41 -7.89
N ASP A 40 -1.77 14.42 -7.04
CA ASP A 40 -1.29 15.75 -7.43
C ASP A 40 0.17 15.74 -7.96
N TYR A 41 0.94 14.69 -7.66
CA TYR A 41 2.38 14.58 -7.91
C TYR A 41 2.77 13.33 -8.72
N CYS A 42 2.01 12.25 -8.56
CA CYS A 42 2.30 10.92 -9.06
C CYS A 42 1.09 10.33 -9.78
N ASP A 43 1.36 9.56 -10.84
CA ASP A 43 0.38 8.59 -11.33
C ASP A 43 0.22 7.51 -10.25
N THR A 44 -0.92 7.52 -9.56
CA THR A 44 -1.11 6.81 -8.28
C THR A 44 -2.11 5.68 -8.43
N GLU A 45 -1.63 4.46 -8.19
CA GLU A 45 -2.40 3.23 -8.23
C GLU A 45 -2.70 2.74 -6.80
N VAL A 46 -3.89 2.19 -6.55
CA VAL A 46 -4.26 1.60 -5.27
C VAL A 46 -4.57 0.13 -5.48
N HIS A 47 -3.84 -0.74 -4.80
CA HIS A 47 -4.02 -2.19 -4.84
C HIS A 47 -4.55 -2.67 -3.49
N VAL A 48 -5.66 -3.38 -3.52
CA VAL A 48 -6.40 -3.78 -2.32
C VAL A 48 -6.55 -5.28 -2.28
N LEU A 49 -6.05 -5.91 -1.23
CA LEU A 49 -6.37 -7.30 -0.91
C LEU A 49 -7.53 -7.36 0.08
N SER A 50 -8.65 -7.94 -0.33
CA SER A 50 -9.86 -8.07 0.47
C SER A 50 -10.22 -9.53 0.74
N GLU A 51 -10.60 -9.82 1.99
CA GLU A 51 -11.14 -11.14 2.36
C GLU A 51 -12.48 -11.45 1.65
N ILE A 52 -13.22 -10.42 1.23
CA ILE A 52 -14.53 -10.57 0.59
C ILE A 52 -14.42 -10.47 -0.94
N TYR A 53 -13.58 -9.55 -1.44
CA TYR A 53 -13.51 -9.21 -2.86
C TYR A 53 -12.25 -9.75 -3.56
N GLY A 54 -11.32 -10.37 -2.81
CA GLY A 54 -10.04 -10.81 -3.35
C GLY A 54 -9.12 -9.64 -3.64
N TYR A 55 -8.24 -9.80 -4.62
CA TYR A 55 -7.38 -8.72 -5.09
C TYR A 55 -8.11 -7.88 -6.14
N VAL A 56 -8.22 -6.58 -5.87
CA VAL A 56 -8.85 -5.58 -6.73
C VAL A 56 -7.99 -4.32 -6.79
N GLU A 57 -8.13 -3.55 -7.88
CA GLU A 57 -7.57 -2.21 -7.97
C GLU A 57 -8.61 -1.18 -7.51
N GLY A 58 -8.15 -0.06 -6.95
CA GLY A 58 -9.03 0.95 -6.39
C GLY A 58 -9.99 1.57 -7.40
N GLY A 59 -9.57 1.65 -8.67
CA GLY A 59 -10.39 2.15 -9.78
C GLY A 59 -11.31 1.10 -10.42
N ASP A 60 -11.23 -0.17 -10.01
CA ASP A 60 -12.10 -1.21 -10.55
C ASP A 60 -13.55 -1.01 -10.10
N VAL A 61 -14.49 -1.30 -11.00
CA VAL A 61 -15.93 -1.29 -10.70
C VAL A 61 -16.25 -2.38 -9.67
N VAL A 62 -17.10 -2.04 -8.69
CA VAL A 62 -17.42 -2.96 -7.59
C VAL A 62 -18.25 -4.13 -8.11
N GLU A 63 -17.80 -5.34 -7.82
CA GLU A 63 -18.55 -6.56 -8.10
C GLU A 63 -19.46 -6.90 -6.91
N PRO A 64 -20.79 -6.94 -7.08
CA PRO A 64 -21.71 -7.15 -5.96
C PRO A 64 -21.66 -8.56 -5.38
N GLU A 65 -21.31 -9.57 -6.18
CA GLU A 65 -21.23 -10.98 -5.78
C GLU A 65 -19.94 -11.61 -6.33
N PRO A 66 -18.77 -11.24 -5.78
CA PRO A 66 -17.50 -11.73 -6.29
C PRO A 66 -17.34 -13.22 -5.97
N THR A 67 -16.82 -14.00 -6.93
CA THR A 67 -16.42 -15.39 -6.68
C THR A 67 -14.92 -15.43 -6.42
N VAL A 68 -14.54 -15.45 -5.14
CA VAL A 68 -13.15 -15.24 -4.72
C VAL A 68 -12.48 -16.54 -4.30
N ASP A 69 -11.35 -16.84 -4.93
CA ASP A 69 -10.36 -17.79 -4.45
C ASP A 69 -9.26 -16.99 -3.75
N GLN A 70 -9.21 -17.07 -2.42
CA GLN A 70 -8.30 -16.25 -1.60
C GLN A 70 -6.83 -16.58 -1.85
N THR A 71 -6.50 -17.84 -2.14
CA THR A 71 -5.13 -18.25 -2.44
C THR A 71 -4.68 -17.59 -3.74
N LYS A 72 -5.48 -17.72 -4.82
CA LYS A 72 -5.15 -17.08 -6.09
C LYS A 72 -5.16 -15.55 -6.02
N SER A 73 -6.03 -14.97 -5.19
CA SER A 73 -6.09 -13.53 -5.00
C SER A 73 -4.81 -13.01 -4.33
N THR A 74 -4.33 -13.73 -3.31
CA THR A 74 -3.06 -13.41 -2.65
C THR A 74 -1.89 -13.56 -3.63
N GLU A 75 -1.82 -14.65 -4.39
CA GLU A 75 -0.77 -14.86 -5.41
C GLU A 75 -0.75 -13.73 -6.44
N ARG A 76 -1.92 -13.32 -6.96
CA ARG A 76 -2.01 -12.20 -7.92
C ARG A 76 -1.60 -10.86 -7.30
N PHE A 77 -1.92 -10.64 -6.03
CA PHE A 77 -1.51 -9.43 -5.32
C PHE A 77 0.02 -9.38 -5.13
N GLU A 78 0.63 -10.51 -4.74
CA GLU A 78 2.08 -10.68 -4.65
C GLU A 78 2.77 -10.46 -6.01
N ASP A 79 2.24 -11.07 -7.07
CA ASP A 79 2.76 -10.89 -8.43
C ASP A 79 2.69 -9.43 -8.87
N SER A 80 1.60 -8.71 -8.54
CA SER A 80 1.47 -7.28 -8.85
C SER A 80 2.49 -6.45 -8.08
N LEU A 81 2.67 -6.70 -6.79
CA LEU A 81 3.67 -6.02 -5.97
C LEU A 81 5.08 -6.20 -6.56
N LEU A 82 5.47 -7.45 -6.81
CA LEU A 82 6.81 -7.80 -7.28
C LEU A 82 7.09 -7.30 -8.70
N SER A 83 6.11 -7.36 -9.60
CA SER A 83 6.30 -6.93 -10.99
C SER A 83 6.45 -5.41 -11.15
N GLN A 84 5.94 -4.62 -10.21
CA GLN A 84 5.91 -3.16 -10.33
C GLN A 84 6.98 -2.45 -9.50
N VAL A 85 7.47 -3.04 -8.41
CA VAL A 85 8.34 -2.35 -7.43
C VAL A 85 9.60 -1.70 -8.05
N GLY A 86 10.13 -2.26 -9.13
CA GLY A 86 11.28 -1.72 -9.85
C GLY A 86 10.99 -0.47 -10.70
N GLU A 87 9.72 -0.12 -10.89
CA GLU A 87 9.29 1.04 -11.68
C GLU A 87 8.72 2.17 -10.82
N LEU A 88 8.35 1.88 -9.56
CA LEU A 88 7.70 2.81 -8.65
C LEU A 88 8.69 3.82 -8.05
N ASP A 89 8.32 5.10 -8.11
CA ASP A 89 9.04 6.17 -7.41
C ASP A 89 8.60 6.26 -5.94
N VAL A 90 7.36 5.89 -5.65
CA VAL A 90 6.77 5.90 -4.31
C VAL A 90 6.07 4.58 -4.04
N VAL A 91 6.45 3.90 -2.96
CA VAL A 91 5.84 2.62 -2.55
C VAL A 91 5.23 2.77 -1.17
N VAL A 92 3.93 2.54 -1.05
CA VAL A 92 3.22 2.61 0.23
C VAL A 92 2.68 1.23 0.58
N LEU A 93 3.09 0.68 1.73
CA LEU A 93 2.69 -0.64 2.22
C LEU A 93 1.90 -0.50 3.52
N LEU A 94 0.59 -0.70 3.49
CA LEU A 94 -0.31 -0.46 4.63
C LEU A 94 -1.05 -1.74 5.04
N PHE A 95 -0.47 -2.54 5.94
CA PHE A 95 -0.96 -3.88 6.28
C PHE A 95 -1.13 -4.12 7.78
N THR A 96 -2.08 -4.98 8.14
CA THR A 96 -2.11 -5.66 9.44
C THR A 96 -0.90 -6.58 9.57
N THR A 97 -0.63 -7.02 10.80
CA THR A 97 0.51 -7.90 11.09
C THR A 97 0.44 -9.21 10.30
N ASP A 98 -0.75 -9.79 10.19
CA ASP A 98 -0.90 -11.13 9.62
C ASP A 98 -0.71 -11.09 8.10
N VAL A 99 -1.35 -10.13 7.42
CA VAL A 99 -1.17 -9.95 5.97
C VAL A 99 0.25 -9.51 5.63
N PHE A 100 0.86 -8.63 6.43
CA PHE A 100 2.27 -8.26 6.25
C PHE A 100 3.17 -9.50 6.29
N LYS A 101 2.98 -10.37 7.29
CA LYS A 101 3.80 -11.58 7.46
C LYS A 101 3.55 -12.64 6.39
N GLN A 102 2.32 -12.68 5.86
CA GLN A 102 1.97 -13.59 4.79
C GLN A 102 2.60 -13.17 3.46
N ILE A 103 2.55 -11.88 3.12
CA ILE A 103 2.89 -11.37 1.79
C ILE A 103 4.32 -10.83 1.73
N LEU A 104 4.69 -9.97 2.69
CA LEU A 104 5.93 -9.21 2.61
C LEU A 104 7.11 -9.99 3.19
N THR A 105 6.94 -10.68 4.32
CA THR A 105 8.05 -11.43 4.94
C THR A 105 8.69 -12.46 3.99
N PRO A 106 7.93 -13.30 3.26
CA PRO A 106 8.53 -14.29 2.35
C PRO A 106 9.22 -13.67 1.14
N ASN A 107 8.76 -12.49 0.72
CA ASN A 107 9.19 -11.81 -0.49
C ASN A 107 10.14 -10.62 -0.23
N TRP A 108 10.49 -10.36 1.03
CA TRP A 108 11.14 -9.10 1.43
C TRP A 108 12.48 -8.86 0.72
N GLU A 109 13.35 -9.86 0.68
CA GLU A 109 14.66 -9.74 0.01
C GLU A 109 14.47 -9.39 -1.46
N THR A 110 13.54 -10.07 -2.15
CA THR A 110 13.21 -9.81 -3.55
C THR A 110 12.63 -8.41 -3.77
N ILE A 111 11.76 -7.94 -2.87
CA ILE A 111 11.19 -6.59 -2.93
C ILE A 111 12.29 -5.53 -2.83
N VAL A 112 13.21 -5.67 -1.87
CA VAL A 112 14.32 -4.74 -1.66
C VAL A 112 15.31 -4.77 -2.82
N GLU A 113 15.66 -5.96 -3.32
CA GLU A 113 16.59 -6.11 -4.45
C GLU A 113 16.04 -5.53 -5.76
N GLN A 114 14.73 -5.61 -5.97
CA GLN A 114 14.07 -5.10 -7.16
C GLN A 114 13.63 -3.64 -7.03
N ALA A 115 13.67 -3.05 -5.82
CA ALA A 115 13.25 -1.69 -5.58
C ALA A 115 13.98 -0.71 -6.50
N LYS A 116 13.21 0.19 -7.11
CA LYS A 116 13.79 1.27 -7.92
C LYS A 116 14.77 2.08 -7.06
N PRO A 117 16.01 2.34 -7.51
CA PRO A 117 16.95 3.19 -6.81
C PRO A 117 16.33 4.55 -6.45
N ASP A 118 16.62 5.05 -5.25
CA ASP A 118 16.11 6.32 -4.72
C ASP A 118 14.58 6.42 -4.59
N SER A 119 13.82 5.32 -4.73
CA SER A 119 12.38 5.29 -4.43
C SER A 119 12.09 5.65 -2.98
N ILE A 120 10.94 6.28 -2.73
CA ILE A 120 10.47 6.71 -1.41
C ILE A 120 9.48 5.66 -0.88
N TRP A 121 9.66 5.23 0.36
CA TRP A 121 8.86 4.17 0.97
C TRP A 121 8.08 4.67 2.16
N CYS A 122 6.83 4.25 2.29
CA CYS A 122 6.03 4.44 3.49
C CYS A 122 5.42 3.11 3.94
N ILE A 123 5.80 2.63 5.12
CA ILE A 123 5.36 1.34 5.66
C ILE A 123 4.52 1.57 6.91
N GLY A 124 3.22 1.30 6.79
CA GLY A 124 2.24 1.37 7.86
C GLY A 124 1.87 -0.02 8.36
N THR A 125 2.41 -0.43 9.51
CA THR A 125 2.08 -1.72 10.13
C THR A 125 2.41 -1.75 11.63
N SER A 126 2.31 -2.92 12.26
CA SER A 126 2.68 -3.12 13.67
C SER A 126 4.19 -3.35 13.84
N ARG A 127 4.73 -3.02 15.01
CA ARG A 127 6.14 -3.31 15.34
C ARG A 127 6.50 -4.79 15.21
N ASN A 128 5.56 -5.69 15.53
CA ASN A 128 5.79 -7.13 15.41
C ASN A 128 5.92 -7.60 13.95
N ALA A 129 5.25 -6.91 13.02
CA ALA A 129 5.39 -7.16 11.60
C ALA A 129 6.73 -6.62 11.08
N LEU A 130 7.10 -5.39 11.44
CA LEU A 130 8.38 -4.79 11.07
C LEU A 130 9.58 -5.64 11.54
N ASN A 131 9.52 -6.19 12.75
CA ASN A 131 10.58 -7.06 13.29
C ASN A 131 10.71 -8.42 12.56
N SER A 132 9.82 -8.75 11.62
CA SER A 132 9.89 -9.98 10.85
C SER A 132 10.68 -9.85 9.54
N VAL A 133 11.13 -8.65 9.23
CA VAL A 133 11.93 -8.35 8.03
C VAL A 133 13.17 -7.53 8.41
N ASP A 134 14.18 -7.55 7.55
CA ASP A 134 15.35 -6.70 7.71
C ASP A 134 15.11 -5.32 7.07
N LEU A 135 14.56 -4.39 7.86
CA LEU A 135 14.32 -3.02 7.40
C LEU A 135 15.61 -2.26 7.09
N GLU A 136 16.71 -2.57 7.76
CA GLU A 136 17.98 -1.84 7.61
C GLU A 136 18.49 -1.93 6.15
N SER A 137 18.27 -3.08 5.50
CA SER A 137 18.58 -3.29 4.09
C SER A 137 17.84 -2.32 3.16
N LEU A 138 16.60 -1.95 3.48
CA LEU A 138 15.82 -0.96 2.73
C LEU A 138 16.23 0.48 3.10
N GLU A 139 16.32 0.78 4.41
CA GLU A 139 16.66 2.12 4.93
C GLU A 139 18.06 2.60 4.50
N SER A 140 19.00 1.67 4.28
CA SER A 140 20.34 2.01 3.81
C SER A 140 20.40 2.51 2.35
N GLN A 141 19.34 2.27 1.57
CA GLN A 141 19.29 2.57 0.14
C GLN A 141 18.16 3.54 -0.22
N HIS A 142 17.15 3.69 0.63
CA HIS A 142 15.93 4.41 0.33
C HIS A 142 15.47 5.28 1.51
N PRO A 143 14.83 6.44 1.28
CA PRO A 143 14.05 7.12 2.29
C PRO A 143 12.85 6.24 2.70
N VAL A 144 12.79 5.86 3.98
CA VAL A 144 11.71 5.02 4.52
C VAL A 144 11.00 5.74 5.67
N LEU A 145 9.69 5.91 5.54
CA LEU A 145 8.81 6.43 6.58
C LEU A 145 8.06 5.26 7.22
N ILE A 146 8.14 5.17 8.55
CA ILE A 146 7.50 4.10 9.31
C ILE A 146 6.32 4.65 10.12
N TYR A 147 5.11 4.24 9.75
CA TYR A 147 3.93 4.47 10.56
C TYR A 147 3.64 3.25 11.44
N GLN A 148 4.05 3.31 12.71
CA GLN A 148 3.61 2.33 13.71
C GLN A 148 2.15 2.60 14.07
N ARG A 149 1.23 1.78 13.54
CA ARG A 149 -0.21 1.99 13.70
C ARG A 149 -0.62 2.00 15.18
N ARG A 150 -1.13 3.15 15.65
CA ARG A 150 -1.59 3.38 17.05
C ARG A 150 -3.11 3.51 17.20
N GLY A 151 -3.85 3.47 16.09
CA GLY A 151 -5.30 3.67 16.07
C GLY A 151 -5.97 3.01 14.85
N VAL A 152 -7.19 3.44 14.56
CA VAL A 152 -8.01 2.86 13.49
C VAL A 152 -7.48 3.19 12.09
N ALA A 153 -6.89 4.37 11.90
CA ALA A 153 -6.35 4.81 10.61
C ALA A 153 -5.21 3.90 10.12
N ARG A 154 -5.14 3.71 8.80
CA ARG A 154 -4.08 2.91 8.16
C ARG A 154 -2.77 3.70 8.04
N VAL A 155 -2.88 5.02 7.90
CA VAL A 155 -1.78 5.98 7.94
C VAL A 155 -2.22 7.20 8.74
N GLY A 156 -1.30 7.79 9.51
CA GLY A 156 -1.57 9.00 10.28
C GLY A 156 -1.35 10.28 9.47
N THR A 157 -2.00 11.37 9.85
CA THR A 157 -1.84 12.69 9.21
C THR A 157 -0.39 13.14 9.12
N GLU A 158 0.37 13.05 10.21
CA GLU A 158 1.78 13.48 10.26
C GLU A 158 2.63 12.69 9.26
N THR A 159 2.54 11.35 9.26
CA THR A 159 3.32 10.52 8.32
C THR A 159 2.90 10.73 6.87
N ARG A 160 1.61 10.98 6.63
CA ARG A 160 1.11 11.32 5.29
C ARG A 160 1.72 12.65 4.81
N GLU A 161 1.64 13.70 5.63
CA GLU A 161 2.20 15.01 5.28
C GLU A 161 3.71 14.92 5.03
N GLU A 162 4.44 14.19 5.87
CA GLU A 162 5.88 13.93 5.69
C GLU A 162 6.17 13.19 4.38
N LEU A 163 5.37 12.18 4.02
CA LEU A 163 5.50 11.49 2.73
C LEU A 163 5.30 12.45 1.56
N ILE A 164 4.25 13.28 1.61
CA ILE A 164 3.98 14.26 0.55
C ILE A 164 5.11 15.28 0.43
N ASP A 165 5.68 15.74 1.54
CA ASP A 165 6.82 16.67 1.51
C ASP A 165 8.08 16.03 0.91
N HIS A 166 8.34 14.74 1.18
CA HIS A 166 9.41 13.99 0.52
C HIS A 166 9.20 13.87 -1.00
N VAL A 167 7.97 13.61 -1.43
CA VAL A 167 7.62 13.53 -2.85
C VAL A 167 7.76 14.88 -3.54
N ARG A 168 7.28 15.96 -2.91
CA ARG A 168 7.44 17.33 -3.41
C ARG A 168 8.90 17.72 -3.57
N ALA A 169 9.73 17.48 -2.55
CA ALA A 169 11.15 17.79 -2.61
C ALA A 169 11.85 17.10 -3.78
N ARG A 170 11.43 15.86 -4.13
CA ARG A 170 11.97 15.13 -5.28
C ARG A 170 11.58 15.72 -6.64
N LEU A 171 10.45 16.42 -6.74
CA LEU A 171 10.02 17.07 -7.98
C LEU A 171 10.75 18.40 -8.23
N ASP A 172 11.25 19.02 -7.16
CA ASP A 172 11.97 20.30 -7.21
C ASP A 172 13.48 20.15 -7.49
N ASP A 173 14.02 18.92 -7.39
CA ASP A 173 15.43 18.55 -7.67
C ASP A 173 15.67 18.18 -9.16
#